data_AF-A0A1W0E468-F1
#
_entry.id   AF-A0A1W0E468-F1
#
_cell.length_a   1.000
_cell.length_b   1.000
_cell.length_c   1.000
_cell.angle_alpha   90.00
_cell.angle_beta   90.00
_cell.angle_gamma   90.00
#
_symmetry.space_group_name_H-M   'P 1'
#
loop_
_entity.id
_entity.type
_entity.pdbx_description
1 polymer ?
#
loop_
_entity_poly.entity_id
_entity_poly.type
_entity_poly.pdbx_seq_one_letter_code
_entity_poly.pdbx_strand_id
1 'polypeptide(L)'
;MTTVFVYGPWGRLPLGAEGYDDLFEKVKKHLKVENCIFYTDKQRTIEFKKEDQMKQGMNLYVVTDKIEKKEVTANLCQHPADKKCINCVQKEIFATEDNKKKEKYITFDTYKQMLEQKGEKMPDFDYIKKICKDHPANVTCIKCLDKAITLMPQIYRHVDYVEFESPFYVENMVNEWRGKQKQQFGLLLGKYKQVDEKERAVVSTIFIPKQTSFPDGIHIEELENPPFTGLEILGAIYTDLFLKEGKQTSYKISNDIFLSAFELEFFYKIILELSKNKKEFKINKEKFVFMCLTPDSEMQITNNCFLPTKQFYAVMDGNLLGLSTDCSTFVNTSKRELLYMYRNEYNLDVSTKADPFVPVEYFFVTCEAGYAKKESKDILFKNTDLKQILISLEKLSGYFEGEYHDFEKYQNFYLLLSIKQFYENSQELFNCVIEKDIEKFYTICNSSDFIKFIEKLEKHKIEKWNCVACTFLNDAILTQCDMCGTPKG
;
A
#
# COMPACT_ATOMS: atom_id res chain seq x y z
N MET A 1 10.64 -33.44 -34.95
CA MET A 1 10.08 -32.64 -33.84
C MET A 1 11.19 -31.81 -33.24
N THR A 2 11.09 -30.49 -33.35
CA THR A 2 12.08 -29.52 -32.87
C THR A 2 11.58 -28.93 -31.55
N THR A 3 12.41 -28.93 -30.52
CA THR A 3 12.05 -28.32 -29.23
C THR A 3 12.40 -26.84 -29.24
N VAL A 4 11.42 -25.98 -29.00
CA VAL A 4 11.57 -24.53 -28.84
C VAL A 4 11.13 -24.09 -27.45
N PHE A 5 11.57 -22.93 -27.00
CA PHE A 5 11.16 -22.33 -25.73
C PHE A 5 10.24 -21.14 -25.99
N VAL A 6 8.95 -21.27 -25.67
CA VAL A 6 7.96 -20.22 -25.85
C VAL A 6 7.78 -19.45 -24.54
N TYR A 7 7.93 -18.13 -24.59
CA TYR A 7 7.77 -17.20 -23.49
C TYR A 7 6.45 -16.47 -23.64
N GLY A 8 5.51 -16.71 -22.73
CA GLY A 8 4.21 -16.05 -22.67
C GLY A 8 3.89 -15.52 -21.26
N PRO A 9 2.65 -15.06 -21.01
CA PRO A 9 2.19 -14.66 -19.68
C PRO A 9 2.42 -15.72 -18.58
N TRP A 10 2.58 -17.00 -18.95
CA TRP A 10 2.88 -18.12 -18.06
C TRP A 10 4.39 -18.41 -17.89
N GLY A 11 5.26 -17.50 -18.35
CA GLY A 11 6.71 -17.72 -18.34
C GLY A 11 7.21 -18.61 -19.49
N ARG A 12 8.33 -19.32 -19.27
CA ARG A 12 9.03 -20.12 -20.29
C ARG A 12 8.48 -21.56 -20.33
N LEU A 13 7.96 -21.97 -21.48
CA LEU A 13 7.45 -23.31 -21.73
C LEU A 13 8.23 -24.01 -22.85
N PRO A 14 8.86 -25.17 -22.60
CA PRO A 14 9.44 -25.99 -23.67
C PRO A 14 8.32 -26.68 -24.45
N LEU A 15 8.28 -26.49 -25.77
CA LEU A 15 7.32 -27.12 -26.67
C LEU A 15 8.06 -27.84 -27.80
N GLY A 16 7.70 -29.10 -28.03
CA GLY A 16 8.12 -29.83 -29.23
C GLY A 16 7.13 -29.58 -30.36
N ALA A 17 7.59 -29.06 -31.50
CA ALA A 17 6.75 -28.78 -32.66
C ALA A 17 7.38 -29.27 -33.97
N GLU A 18 6.55 -29.64 -34.95
CA GLU A 18 7.00 -30.06 -36.29
C GLU A 18 7.08 -28.90 -37.30
N GLY A 19 6.33 -27.83 -37.07
CA GLY A 19 6.23 -26.65 -37.93
C GLY A 19 5.53 -25.50 -37.22
N TYR A 20 5.49 -24.32 -37.86
CA TYR A 20 4.81 -23.13 -37.33
C TYR A 20 3.35 -23.42 -36.95
N ASP A 21 2.60 -24.10 -37.82
CA ASP A 21 1.18 -24.40 -37.61
C ASP A 21 0.95 -25.32 -36.39
N ASP A 22 1.82 -26.32 -36.20
CA ASP A 22 1.74 -27.24 -35.04
C ASP A 22 2.11 -26.51 -33.73
N LEU A 23 3.10 -25.61 -33.76
CA LEU A 23 3.42 -24.76 -32.62
C LEU A 23 2.25 -23.81 -32.29
N PHE A 24 1.66 -23.18 -33.32
CA PHE A 24 0.51 -22.28 -33.20
C PHE A 24 -0.67 -23.00 -32.55
N GLU A 25 -1.07 -24.18 -33.04
CA GLU A 25 -2.18 -24.94 -32.45
C GLU A 25 -1.92 -25.39 -31.01
N LYS A 26 -0.68 -25.79 -30.68
CA LYS A 26 -0.29 -26.15 -29.30
C LYS A 26 -0.41 -24.96 -28.37
N VAL A 27 0.07 -23.79 -28.79
CA VAL A 27 0.02 -22.56 -28.02
C VAL A 27 -1.43 -22.07 -27.90
N LYS A 28 -2.20 -22.11 -28.99
CA LYS A 28 -3.63 -21.78 -29.03
C LYS A 28 -4.44 -22.63 -28.05
N LYS A 29 -4.24 -23.94 -28.08
CA LYS A 29 -4.89 -24.89 -27.16
C LYS A 29 -4.47 -24.66 -25.70
N HIS A 30 -3.19 -24.34 -25.47
CA HIS A 30 -2.68 -24.07 -24.14
C HIS A 30 -3.26 -22.77 -23.56
N LEU A 31 -3.40 -21.74 -24.39
CA LEU A 31 -3.84 -20.41 -24.00
C LEU A 31 -5.34 -20.16 -24.09
N LYS A 32 -6.08 -20.99 -24.82
CA LYS A 32 -7.50 -20.76 -25.15
C LYS A 32 -7.73 -19.41 -25.84
N VAL A 33 -6.83 -18.99 -26.72
CA VAL A 33 -6.94 -17.76 -27.52
C VAL A 33 -7.31 -18.08 -28.97
N GLU A 34 -7.82 -17.11 -29.71
CA GLU A 34 -8.14 -17.30 -31.14
C GLU A 34 -6.92 -17.04 -32.02
N ASN A 35 -6.15 -15.97 -31.72
CA ASN A 35 -4.93 -15.60 -32.43
C ASN A 35 -3.75 -15.41 -31.47
N CYS A 36 -2.55 -15.74 -31.97
CA CYS A 36 -1.30 -15.44 -31.30
C CYS A 36 -0.18 -15.18 -32.33
N ILE A 37 0.73 -14.27 -31.98
CA ILE A 37 1.87 -13.86 -32.80
C ILE A 37 3.14 -14.23 -32.05
N PHE A 38 4.11 -14.80 -32.75
CA PHE A 38 5.41 -15.17 -32.19
C PHE A 38 6.48 -14.17 -32.59
N TYR A 39 7.40 -13.84 -31.68
CA TYR A 39 8.56 -12.99 -31.92
C TYR A 39 9.84 -13.73 -31.54
N THR A 40 10.94 -13.46 -32.23
CA THR A 40 12.25 -14.09 -31.92
C THR A 40 13.03 -13.33 -30.84
N ASP A 41 12.59 -12.12 -30.50
CA ASP A 41 13.21 -11.23 -29.52
C ASP A 41 12.21 -10.73 -28.46
N LYS A 42 12.72 -10.38 -27.29
CA LYS A 42 11.91 -9.95 -26.14
C LYS A 42 11.25 -8.59 -26.37
N GLN A 43 11.87 -7.74 -27.19
CA GLN A 43 11.38 -6.41 -27.55
C GLN A 43 10.27 -6.46 -28.61
N ARG A 44 9.92 -7.65 -29.12
CA ARG A 44 8.83 -7.89 -30.08
C ARG A 44 9.05 -7.13 -31.39
N THR A 45 10.29 -7.09 -31.87
CA THR A 45 10.67 -6.36 -33.08
C THR A 45 10.76 -7.25 -34.31
N ILE A 46 11.04 -8.55 -34.14
CA ILE A 46 11.20 -9.53 -35.22
C ILE A 46 10.16 -10.62 -35.05
N GLU A 47 9.10 -10.53 -35.85
CA GLU A 47 8.05 -11.56 -35.93
C GLU A 47 8.60 -12.85 -36.53
N PHE A 48 8.26 -13.98 -35.90
CA PHE A 48 8.51 -15.32 -36.42
C PHE A 48 7.33 -15.74 -37.28
N LYS A 49 7.56 -15.92 -38.58
CA LYS A 49 6.54 -16.18 -39.59
C LYS A 49 6.51 -17.64 -40.02
N LYS A 50 5.49 -17.99 -40.79
CA LYS A 50 5.29 -19.36 -41.29
C LYS A 50 6.43 -19.84 -42.20
N GLU A 51 7.11 -18.92 -42.88
CA GLU A 51 8.24 -19.23 -43.75
C GLU A 51 9.55 -19.47 -42.97
N ASP A 52 9.60 -19.12 -41.68
CA ASP A 52 10.81 -19.21 -40.87
C ASP A 52 11.08 -20.64 -40.38
N GLN A 53 12.35 -21.03 -40.41
CA GLN A 53 12.77 -22.36 -39.95
C GLN A 53 12.96 -22.40 -38.43
N MET A 54 12.23 -23.30 -37.75
CA MET A 54 12.42 -23.57 -36.33
C MET A 54 13.74 -24.31 -36.07
N LYS A 55 14.52 -23.81 -35.10
CA LYS A 55 15.79 -24.40 -34.65
C LYS A 55 15.66 -24.95 -33.24
N GLN A 56 16.39 -26.03 -32.94
CA GLN A 56 16.42 -26.63 -31.61
C GLN A 56 16.91 -25.62 -30.57
N GLY A 57 16.14 -25.42 -29.50
CA GLY A 57 16.47 -24.49 -28.42
C GLY A 57 16.18 -23.02 -28.72
N MET A 58 15.50 -22.70 -29.82
CA MET A 58 15.11 -21.32 -30.17
C MET A 58 14.15 -20.74 -29.13
N ASN A 59 14.32 -19.47 -28.79
CA ASN A 59 13.41 -18.73 -27.92
C ASN A 59 12.39 -17.97 -28.77
N LEU A 60 11.11 -18.12 -28.45
CA LEU A 60 10.00 -17.43 -29.10
C LEU A 60 9.16 -16.72 -28.04
N TYR A 61 8.74 -15.49 -28.29
CA TYR A 61 7.92 -14.69 -27.38
C TYR A 61 6.53 -14.55 -27.97
N VAL A 62 5.51 -15.04 -27.27
CA VAL A 62 4.13 -15.04 -27.77
C VAL A 62 3.36 -13.82 -27.28
N VAL A 63 2.66 -13.19 -28.20
CA VAL A 63 1.69 -12.12 -27.95
C VAL A 63 0.33 -12.61 -28.41
N THR A 64 -0.66 -12.53 -27.54
CA THR A 64 -2.05 -12.84 -27.89
C THR A 64 -2.80 -11.55 -28.11
N ASP A 65 -3.97 -11.64 -28.76
CA ASP A 65 -4.91 -10.52 -28.74
C ASP A 65 -5.15 -10.06 -27.29
N LYS A 66 -5.36 -8.75 -27.09
CA LYS A 66 -5.77 -8.21 -25.78
C LYS A 66 -7.02 -8.98 -25.35
N ILE A 67 -6.97 -9.62 -24.19
CA ILE A 67 -8.19 -10.05 -23.51
C ILE A 67 -8.94 -8.76 -23.18
N GLU A 68 -9.92 -8.39 -24.01
CA GLU A 68 -10.76 -7.24 -23.75
C GLU A 68 -11.42 -7.44 -22.38
N LYS A 69 -11.07 -6.59 -21.41
CA LYS A 69 -11.93 -6.37 -20.25
C LYS A 69 -13.22 -5.76 -20.76
N LYS A 70 -14.19 -6.59 -21.14
CA LYS A 70 -15.55 -6.13 -21.36
C LYS A 70 -16.10 -5.67 -20.01
N GLU A 71 -16.29 -4.35 -19.87
CA GLU A 71 -17.21 -3.83 -18.88
C GLU A 71 -18.61 -4.37 -19.20
N VAL A 72 -19.03 -5.38 -18.45
CA VAL A 72 -20.40 -5.90 -18.54
C VAL A 72 -21.24 -5.18 -17.49
N THR A 73 -22.10 -4.27 -17.95
CA THR A 73 -23.20 -3.74 -17.16
C THR A 73 -24.18 -4.86 -16.82
N ALA A 74 -24.08 -5.41 -15.61
CA ALA A 74 -24.89 -6.56 -15.18
C ALA A 74 -26.21 -6.13 -14.51
N ASN A 75 -27.32 -6.63 -15.04
CA ASN A 75 -28.63 -6.70 -14.37
C ASN A 75 -29.02 -8.18 -14.25
N LEU A 76 -28.67 -8.91 -13.16
CA LEU A 76 -29.07 -10.32 -13.00
C LEU A 76 -29.24 -10.76 -11.53
N CYS A 77 -30.47 -10.84 -11.03
CA CYS A 77 -30.77 -11.52 -9.77
C CYS A 77 -31.28 -12.94 -10.09
N GLN A 78 -30.61 -13.99 -9.59
CA GLN A 78 -31.08 -15.38 -9.68
C GLN A 78 -31.45 -15.89 -8.27
N HIS A 79 -32.60 -15.45 -7.75
CA HIS A 79 -33.19 -15.93 -6.52
C HIS A 79 -34.72 -15.78 -6.59
N PRO A 80 -35.48 -16.49 -5.74
CA PRO A 80 -36.93 -16.31 -5.67
C PRO A 80 -37.29 -14.92 -5.12
N ALA A 81 -38.52 -14.46 -5.39
CA ALA A 81 -38.95 -13.07 -5.19
C ALA A 81 -38.92 -12.58 -3.72
N ASP A 82 -38.90 -13.49 -2.76
CA ASP A 82 -38.86 -13.27 -1.31
C ASP A 82 -37.43 -13.19 -0.74
N LYS A 83 -36.40 -13.51 -1.54
CA LYS A 83 -34.99 -13.44 -1.14
C LYS A 83 -34.29 -12.28 -1.83
N LYS A 84 -33.14 -11.85 -1.31
CA LYS A 84 -32.29 -10.82 -1.92
C LYS A 84 -30.87 -11.35 -2.13
N CYS A 85 -30.32 -11.20 -3.34
CA CYS A 85 -28.89 -11.45 -3.61
C CYS A 85 -28.08 -10.15 -3.60
N ILE A 86 -26.75 -10.30 -3.72
CA ILE A 86 -25.78 -9.21 -3.83
C ILE A 86 -26.19 -8.20 -4.89
N ASN A 87 -26.64 -8.64 -6.08
CA ASN A 87 -27.06 -7.72 -7.15
C ASN A 87 -28.36 -6.98 -6.79
N CYS A 88 -29.25 -7.58 -5.99
CA CYS A 88 -30.51 -6.96 -5.59
C CYS A 88 -30.31 -5.94 -4.45
N VAL A 89 -29.42 -6.22 -3.50
CA VAL A 89 -29.05 -5.24 -2.46
C VAL A 89 -28.18 -4.12 -3.02
N GLN A 90 -27.25 -4.43 -3.93
CA GLN A 90 -26.52 -3.40 -4.68
C GLN A 90 -27.51 -2.54 -5.47
N LYS A 91 -28.47 -3.13 -6.18
CA LYS A 91 -29.51 -2.36 -6.87
C LYS A 91 -30.31 -1.49 -5.92
N GLU A 92 -30.75 -1.97 -4.76
CA GLU A 92 -31.53 -1.16 -3.80
C GLU A 92 -30.70 -0.01 -3.20
N ILE A 93 -29.42 -0.23 -2.88
CA ILE A 93 -28.51 0.81 -2.40
C ILE A 93 -28.18 1.82 -3.51
N PHE A 94 -28.07 1.38 -4.76
CA PHE A 94 -27.76 2.21 -5.93
C PHE A 94 -29.00 2.68 -6.72
N ALA A 95 -30.22 2.41 -6.23
CA ALA A 95 -31.49 2.80 -6.87
C ALA A 95 -32.01 4.16 -6.40
N THR A 96 -31.31 4.85 -5.50
CA THR A 96 -31.52 6.29 -5.33
C THR A 96 -31.16 6.96 -6.65
N GLU A 97 -32.10 7.73 -7.23
CA GLU A 97 -32.08 8.30 -8.59
C GLU A 97 -30.91 9.27 -8.90
N ASP A 98 -29.85 9.29 -8.10
CA ASP A 98 -28.60 9.99 -8.37
C ASP A 98 -27.57 9.07 -9.02
N ASN A 99 -27.65 8.98 -10.34
CA ASN A 99 -26.70 8.33 -11.26
C ASN A 99 -25.27 8.93 -11.22
N LYS A 100 -24.54 8.91 -10.09
CA LYS A 100 -23.16 9.45 -10.07
C LYS A 100 -22.01 8.58 -9.56
N LYS A 101 -22.16 7.57 -8.70
CA LYS A 101 -21.05 6.59 -8.44
C LYS A 101 -21.59 5.27 -7.90
N LYS A 102 -21.53 4.20 -8.71
CA LYS A 102 -21.66 2.84 -8.16
C LYS A 102 -20.39 2.52 -7.38
N GLU A 103 -20.48 2.41 -6.06
CA GLU A 103 -19.34 2.03 -5.24
C GLU A 103 -18.94 0.57 -5.53
N LYS A 104 -17.64 0.34 -5.80
CA LYS A 104 -17.12 -1.00 -6.14
C LYS A 104 -17.24 -2.01 -4.99
N TYR A 105 -17.15 -1.53 -3.75
CA TYR A 105 -17.23 -2.35 -2.55
C TYR A 105 -18.23 -1.74 -1.57
N ILE A 106 -18.92 -2.59 -0.82
CA ILE A 106 -19.79 -2.17 0.29
C ILE A 106 -18.98 -2.01 1.59
N THR A 107 -19.54 -1.27 2.55
CA THR A 107 -18.97 -1.16 3.90
C THR A 107 -18.98 -2.52 4.61
N PHE A 108 -18.03 -2.73 5.51
CA PHE A 108 -17.96 -3.98 6.29
C PHE A 108 -19.22 -4.23 7.12
N ASP A 109 -19.83 -3.19 7.67
CA ASP A 109 -21.05 -3.33 8.48
C ASP A 109 -22.27 -3.69 7.62
N THR A 110 -22.40 -3.11 6.43
CA THR A 110 -23.40 -3.55 5.44
C THR A 110 -23.22 -5.03 5.08
N TYR A 111 -21.97 -5.47 4.91
CA TYR A 111 -21.68 -6.87 4.62
C TYR A 111 -22.04 -7.81 5.78
N LYS A 112 -21.80 -7.42 7.04
CA LYS A 112 -22.26 -8.20 8.21
C LYS A 112 -23.78 -8.34 8.23
N GLN A 113 -24.50 -7.25 8.03
CA GLN A 113 -25.97 -7.28 7.98
C GLN A 113 -26.48 -8.22 6.88
N MET A 114 -25.82 -8.23 5.71
CA MET A 114 -26.16 -9.18 4.63
C MET A 114 -25.95 -10.64 5.04
N LEU A 115 -24.88 -10.95 5.77
CA LEU A 115 -24.62 -12.31 6.25
C LEU A 115 -25.66 -12.74 7.29
N GLU A 116 -25.99 -11.85 8.23
CA GLU A 116 -27.02 -12.08 9.25
C GLU A 116 -28.39 -12.36 8.62
N GLN A 117 -28.79 -11.57 7.61
CA GLN A 117 -30.04 -11.77 6.86
C GLN A 117 -30.10 -13.12 6.13
N LYS A 118 -28.95 -13.66 5.70
CA LYS A 118 -28.86 -14.98 5.08
C LYS A 118 -28.74 -16.12 6.09
N GLY A 119 -28.57 -15.82 7.38
CA GLY A 119 -28.22 -16.82 8.40
C GLY A 119 -26.82 -17.41 8.19
N GLU A 120 -25.95 -16.70 7.47
CA GLU A 120 -24.56 -17.10 7.21
C GLU A 120 -23.62 -16.45 8.23
N LYS A 121 -22.51 -17.11 8.52
CA LYS A 121 -21.44 -16.54 9.34
C LYS A 121 -20.35 -15.95 8.45
N MET A 122 -19.56 -15.05 9.02
CA MET A 122 -18.35 -14.54 8.36
C MET A 122 -17.47 -15.73 7.91
N PRO A 123 -17.02 -15.76 6.64
CA PRO A 123 -16.10 -16.80 6.19
C PRO A 123 -14.83 -16.79 7.03
N ASP A 124 -14.44 -17.96 7.52
CA ASP A 124 -13.18 -18.17 8.22
C ASP A 124 -12.16 -18.78 7.25
N PHE A 125 -11.00 -18.14 7.14
CA PHE A 125 -9.94 -18.52 6.20
C PHE A 125 -8.75 -19.04 6.99
N ASP A 126 -8.71 -20.35 7.25
CA ASP A 126 -7.56 -21.06 7.80
C ASP A 126 -7.05 -22.05 6.75
N TYR A 127 -5.97 -21.66 6.07
CA TYR A 127 -5.34 -22.46 5.02
C TYR A 127 -4.03 -23.12 5.47
N ILE A 128 -3.69 -23.02 6.76
CA ILE A 128 -2.50 -23.66 7.31
C ILE A 128 -2.70 -25.18 7.28
N LYS A 129 -1.68 -25.89 6.80
CA LYS A 129 -1.71 -27.35 6.76
C LYS A 129 -1.77 -27.91 8.18
N LYS A 130 -2.82 -28.70 8.46
CA LYS A 130 -3.01 -29.34 9.77
C LYS A 130 -2.14 -30.58 9.86
N ILE A 131 -1.18 -30.58 10.78
CA ILE A 131 -0.36 -31.76 11.08
C ILE A 131 -1.12 -32.63 12.08
N CYS A 132 -1.53 -33.83 11.67
CA CYS A 132 -2.17 -34.78 12.57
C CYS A 132 -1.11 -35.51 13.40
N LYS A 133 -1.36 -35.64 14.71
CA LYS A 133 -0.50 -36.42 15.62
C LYS A 133 -0.91 -37.90 15.71
N ASP A 134 -2.08 -38.24 15.18
CA ASP A 134 -2.69 -39.57 15.33
C ASP A 134 -2.23 -40.57 14.25
N HIS A 135 -1.43 -40.13 13.29
CA HIS A 135 -0.84 -40.99 12.27
C HIS A 135 0.54 -40.48 11.81
N PRO A 136 1.39 -41.35 11.24
CA PRO A 136 2.67 -40.95 10.67
C PRO A 136 2.53 -39.95 9.50
N ALA A 137 3.58 -39.20 9.20
CA ALA A 137 3.57 -38.10 8.22
C ALA A 137 3.32 -38.53 6.76
N ASN A 138 3.50 -39.82 6.44
CA ASN A 138 3.25 -40.40 5.12
C ASN A 138 1.79 -40.87 4.94
N VAL A 139 0.96 -40.80 5.99
CA VAL A 139 -0.46 -41.15 5.94
C VAL A 139 -1.27 -39.86 6.07
N THR A 140 -2.41 -39.77 5.39
CA THR A 140 -3.34 -38.65 5.53
C THR A 140 -4.71 -39.16 5.98
N CYS A 141 -5.31 -38.48 6.95
CA CYS A 141 -6.71 -38.69 7.35
C CYS A 141 -7.60 -37.56 6.81
N ILE A 142 -8.92 -37.73 6.88
CA ILE A 142 -9.91 -36.72 6.47
C ILE A 142 -9.72 -35.38 7.20
N LYS A 143 -9.19 -35.40 8.43
CA LYS A 143 -8.95 -34.19 9.23
C LYS A 143 -7.73 -33.39 8.77
N CYS A 144 -6.74 -34.04 8.15
CA CYS A 144 -5.50 -33.41 7.67
C CYS A 144 -5.37 -33.41 6.15
N LEU A 145 -6.36 -33.92 5.43
CA LEU A 145 -6.40 -33.91 3.98
C LEU A 145 -6.50 -32.45 3.52
N ASP A 146 -5.56 -32.06 2.65
CA ASP A 146 -5.53 -30.72 2.07
C ASP A 146 -6.74 -30.56 1.14
N LYS A 147 -7.74 -29.79 1.58
CA LYS A 147 -8.94 -29.49 0.78
C LYS A 147 -8.60 -28.46 -0.29
N ALA A 148 -9.23 -28.57 -1.46
CA ALA A 148 -9.16 -27.51 -2.47
C ALA A 148 -9.58 -26.15 -1.87
N ILE A 149 -8.88 -25.09 -2.25
CA ILE A 149 -9.19 -23.71 -1.84
C ILE A 149 -9.78 -22.99 -3.04
N THR A 150 -10.94 -22.37 -2.84
CA THR A 150 -11.58 -21.54 -3.87
C THR A 150 -11.51 -20.08 -3.44
N LEU A 151 -10.73 -19.28 -4.16
CA LEU A 151 -10.62 -17.84 -3.97
C LEU A 151 -11.87 -17.14 -4.52
N MET A 152 -12.46 -16.27 -3.71
CA MET A 152 -13.63 -15.48 -4.09
C MET A 152 -13.30 -14.00 -4.13
N PRO A 153 -13.82 -13.22 -5.09
CA PRO A 153 -13.68 -11.76 -5.07
C PRO A 153 -14.29 -11.20 -3.79
N GLN A 154 -13.53 -10.38 -3.06
CA GLN A 154 -14.05 -9.71 -1.87
C GLN A 154 -14.92 -8.51 -2.27
N ILE A 155 -16.17 -8.49 -1.81
CA ILE A 155 -17.15 -7.45 -2.18
C ILE A 155 -17.25 -6.31 -1.17
N TYR A 156 -16.51 -6.39 -0.07
CA TYR A 156 -16.53 -5.42 1.03
C TYR A 156 -15.12 -4.92 1.36
N ARG A 157 -15.03 -3.83 2.12
CA ARG A 157 -13.76 -3.31 2.65
C ARG A 157 -13.90 -2.92 4.11
N HIS A 158 -12.81 -3.03 4.86
CA HIS A 158 -12.77 -2.71 6.29
C HIS A 158 -12.54 -1.23 6.58
N VAL A 159 -11.96 -0.50 5.64
CA VAL A 159 -11.81 0.96 5.66
C VAL A 159 -12.37 1.48 4.35
N ASP A 160 -13.25 2.46 4.44
CA ASP A 160 -13.93 3.04 3.30
C ASP A 160 -13.17 4.22 2.69
N TYR A 161 -12.46 4.97 3.53
CA TYR A 161 -11.77 6.18 3.14
C TYR A 161 -10.52 6.44 3.99
N VAL A 162 -9.43 6.87 3.34
CA VAL A 162 -8.24 7.39 4.03
C VAL A 162 -8.28 8.92 3.96
N GLU A 163 -8.37 9.56 5.13
CA GLU A 163 -8.47 11.02 5.25
C GLU A 163 -7.17 11.56 5.86
N PHE A 164 -6.41 12.32 5.10
CA PHE A 164 -5.25 13.06 5.62
C PHE A 164 -5.71 14.38 6.22
N GLU A 165 -5.40 14.64 7.49
CA GLU A 165 -5.74 15.90 8.16
C GLU A 165 -5.10 17.11 7.47
N SER A 166 -3.91 16.94 6.92
CA SER A 166 -3.15 17.97 6.22
C SER A 166 -2.41 17.39 5.01
N PRO A 167 -2.33 18.11 3.86
CA PRO A 167 -1.52 17.68 2.72
C PRO A 167 -0.03 17.74 2.99
N PHE A 168 0.39 18.50 4.00
CA PHE A 168 1.79 18.80 4.32
C PHE A 168 2.70 17.57 4.33
N TYR A 169 2.33 16.49 5.01
CA TYR A 169 3.20 15.32 5.16
C TYR A 169 3.38 14.54 3.85
N VAL A 170 2.30 14.41 3.06
CA VAL A 170 2.36 13.76 1.74
C VAL A 170 3.18 14.62 0.78
N GLU A 171 2.94 15.93 0.76
CA GLU A 171 3.71 16.89 -0.04
C GLU A 171 5.19 16.89 0.33
N ASN A 172 5.53 16.78 1.62
CA ASN A 172 6.92 16.68 2.07
C ASN A 172 7.60 15.44 1.48
N MET A 173 6.96 14.26 1.54
CA MET A 173 7.49 13.04 0.91
C MET A 173 7.68 13.21 -0.60
N VAL A 174 6.70 13.79 -1.29
CA VAL A 174 6.80 14.04 -2.73
C VAL A 174 7.94 15.01 -3.06
N ASN A 175 8.12 16.07 -2.26
CA ASN A 175 9.19 17.04 -2.46
C ASN A 175 10.58 16.44 -2.19
N GLU A 176 10.70 15.58 -1.17
CA GLU A 176 11.92 14.82 -0.92
C GLU A 176 12.26 13.90 -2.10
N TRP A 177 11.27 13.20 -2.66
CA TRP A 177 11.45 12.45 -3.89
C TRP A 177 11.86 13.36 -5.07
N ARG A 178 11.23 14.52 -5.27
CA ARG A 178 11.63 15.46 -6.34
C ARG A 178 13.08 15.91 -6.22
N GLY A 179 13.56 16.15 -5.00
CA GLY A 179 14.93 16.58 -4.72
C GLY A 179 15.97 15.48 -4.88
N LYS A 180 15.65 14.24 -4.45
CA LYS A 180 16.63 13.13 -4.36
C LYS A 180 16.46 12.08 -5.45
N GLN A 181 15.30 12.02 -6.12
CA GLN A 181 14.88 10.99 -7.06
C GLN A 181 15.04 9.57 -6.52
N LYS A 182 14.68 9.39 -5.24
CA LYS A 182 14.76 8.12 -4.53
C LYS A 182 13.44 7.82 -3.86
N GLN A 183 13.05 6.56 -3.84
CA GLN A 183 11.79 6.12 -3.27
C GLN A 183 11.77 6.27 -1.75
N GLN A 184 10.59 6.47 -1.16
CA GLN A 184 10.42 6.62 0.28
C GLN A 184 9.27 5.78 0.81
N PHE A 185 9.41 5.34 2.07
CA PHE A 185 8.44 4.58 2.82
C PHE A 185 8.12 5.31 4.14
N GLY A 186 6.87 5.24 4.58
CA GLY A 186 6.42 5.80 5.85
C GLY A 186 5.29 5.00 6.47
N LEU A 187 5.11 5.16 7.77
CA LEU A 187 3.99 4.64 8.55
C LEU A 187 2.97 5.75 8.76
N LEU A 188 1.70 5.45 8.52
CA LEU A 188 0.59 6.37 8.68
C LEU A 188 0.12 6.33 10.13
N LEU A 189 0.20 7.45 10.84
CA LEU A 189 -0.20 7.56 12.24
C LEU A 189 -1.45 8.41 12.38
N GLY A 190 -2.39 7.95 13.19
CA GLY A 190 -3.65 8.64 13.38
C GLY A 190 -4.65 7.83 14.19
N LYS A 191 -5.94 7.99 13.87
CA LYS A 191 -7.05 7.26 14.50
C LYS A 191 -8.07 6.80 13.47
N TYR A 192 -8.72 5.68 13.75
CA TYR A 192 -9.92 5.30 13.01
C TYR A 192 -11.13 6.06 13.53
N LYS A 193 -11.99 6.55 12.63
CA LYS A 193 -13.21 7.30 12.97
C LYS A 193 -14.35 6.84 12.07
N GLN A 194 -15.50 6.59 12.67
CA GLN A 194 -16.73 6.34 11.91
C GLN A 194 -17.40 7.68 11.58
N VAL A 195 -17.66 7.93 10.29
CA VAL A 195 -18.32 9.15 9.79
C VAL A 195 -19.28 8.75 8.69
N ASP A 196 -20.56 9.12 8.83
CA ASP A 196 -21.63 8.77 7.89
C ASP A 196 -21.69 7.25 7.60
N GLU A 197 -21.63 6.44 8.67
CA GLU A 197 -21.61 4.96 8.62
C GLU A 197 -20.41 4.33 7.88
N LYS A 198 -19.43 5.16 7.46
CA LYS A 198 -18.20 4.73 6.81
C LYS A 198 -17.04 4.76 7.79
N GLU A 199 -16.22 3.71 7.76
CA GLU A 199 -15.00 3.64 8.56
C GLU A 199 -13.88 4.43 7.86
N ARG A 200 -13.37 5.48 8.50
CA ARG A 200 -12.27 6.31 7.97
C ARG A 200 -10.99 6.09 8.75
N ALA A 201 -9.88 5.94 8.03
CA ALA A 201 -8.54 6.04 8.59
C ALA A 201 -8.11 7.51 8.53
N VAL A 202 -8.19 8.23 9.66
CA VAL A 202 -7.83 9.65 9.74
C VAL A 202 -6.36 9.76 10.11
N VAL A 203 -5.53 10.12 9.11
CA VAL A 203 -4.07 10.23 9.22
C VAL A 203 -3.70 11.63 9.69
N SER A 204 -3.09 11.71 10.87
CA SER A 204 -2.60 12.97 11.45
C SER A 204 -1.15 13.27 11.04
N THR A 205 -0.33 12.23 10.81
CA THR A 205 1.08 12.40 10.40
C THR A 205 1.64 11.14 9.72
N ILE A 206 2.84 11.26 9.15
CA ILE A 206 3.61 10.17 8.54
C ILE A 206 4.96 10.05 9.27
N PHE A 207 5.23 8.88 9.85
CA PHE A 207 6.51 8.56 10.45
C PHE A 207 7.41 7.83 9.45
N ILE A 208 8.61 8.36 9.20
CA ILE A 208 9.58 7.76 8.28
C ILE A 208 10.54 6.89 9.10
N PRO A 209 10.44 5.56 9.04
CA PRO A 209 11.37 4.68 9.74
C PRO A 209 12.76 4.73 9.11
N LYS A 210 13.76 4.21 9.84
CA LYS A 210 15.13 4.13 9.37
C LYS A 210 15.21 3.28 8.11
N GLN A 211 15.62 3.91 7.00
CA GLN A 211 15.63 3.27 5.70
C GLN A 211 16.74 3.84 4.81
N THR A 212 17.22 3.01 3.91
CA THR A 212 18.05 3.42 2.78
C THR A 212 17.19 3.45 1.52
N SER A 213 17.13 4.63 0.89
CA SER A 213 16.33 4.89 -0.30
C SER A 213 17.16 4.78 -1.59
N PHE A 214 16.58 4.14 -2.62
CA PHE A 214 17.16 3.97 -3.95
C PHE A 214 16.20 4.51 -5.03
N PRO A 215 16.69 4.77 -6.25
CA PRO A 215 15.81 5.21 -7.36
C PRO A 215 14.72 4.20 -7.71
N ASP A 216 14.97 2.91 -7.54
CA ASP A 216 14.13 1.79 -7.94
C ASP A 216 13.57 0.98 -6.76
N GLY A 217 13.79 1.42 -5.53
CA GLY A 217 13.32 0.70 -4.36
C GLY A 217 13.77 1.28 -3.03
N ILE A 218 13.46 0.56 -1.97
CA ILE A 218 13.70 0.98 -0.58
C ILE A 218 14.18 -0.24 0.21
N HIS A 219 15.18 -0.03 1.05
CA HIS A 219 15.56 -0.99 2.08
C HIS A 219 15.22 -0.41 3.45
N ILE A 220 14.23 -0.99 4.13
CA ILE A 220 13.89 -0.62 5.51
C ILE A 220 14.89 -1.33 6.41
N GLU A 221 15.74 -0.56 7.07
CA GLU A 221 16.78 -1.10 7.97
C GLU A 221 16.14 -1.58 9.27
N GLU A 222 15.25 -0.75 9.82
CA GLU A 222 14.56 -1.06 11.06
C GLU A 222 13.14 -0.53 11.02
N LEU A 223 12.18 -1.43 11.18
CA LEU A 223 10.76 -1.09 11.28
C LEU A 223 10.41 -0.86 12.75
N GLU A 224 11.00 0.19 13.30
CA GLU A 224 10.77 0.61 14.68
C GLU A 224 9.32 1.04 14.87
N ASN A 225 8.81 0.77 16.07
CA ASN A 225 7.57 1.38 16.50
C ASN A 225 7.74 2.91 16.56
N PRO A 226 6.72 3.68 16.17
CA PRO A 226 6.73 5.12 16.36
C PRO A 226 7.13 5.43 17.80
N PRO A 227 8.00 6.41 18.01
CA PRO A 227 8.59 6.61 19.33
C PRO A 227 7.63 7.12 20.42
N PHE A 228 6.31 7.17 20.15
CA PHE A 228 5.29 7.82 20.98
C PHE A 228 3.95 7.08 21.00
N THR A 229 3.30 7.05 22.18
CA THR A 229 1.95 6.52 22.37
C THR A 229 0.84 7.54 22.05
N GLY A 230 -0.41 7.08 21.93
CA GLY A 230 -1.60 7.93 21.77
C GLY A 230 -2.17 8.02 20.35
N LEU A 231 -1.42 7.51 19.36
CA LEU A 231 -1.86 7.30 17.98
C LEU A 231 -1.74 5.82 17.60
N GLU A 232 -2.55 5.39 16.63
CA GLU A 232 -2.49 4.06 16.04
C GLU A 232 -1.70 4.08 14.73
N ILE A 233 -1.03 2.96 14.41
CA ILE A 233 -0.46 2.74 13.08
C ILE A 233 -1.60 2.27 12.17
N LEU A 234 -2.13 3.19 11.36
CA LEU A 234 -3.29 2.93 10.50
C LEU A 234 -2.90 2.20 9.21
N GLY A 235 -1.65 2.34 8.80
CA GLY A 235 -1.19 1.87 7.51
C GLY A 235 0.26 2.20 7.21
N ALA A 236 0.65 1.95 5.97
CA ALA A 236 1.94 2.35 5.41
C ALA A 236 1.73 3.11 4.10
N ILE A 237 2.67 3.99 3.77
CA ILE A 237 2.72 4.74 2.52
C ILE A 237 4.08 4.57 1.86
N TYR A 238 4.10 4.42 0.54
CA TYR A 238 5.34 4.33 -0.22
C TYR A 238 5.21 5.01 -1.59
N THR A 239 6.34 5.30 -2.22
CA THR A 239 6.38 5.93 -3.54
C THR A 239 6.72 4.92 -4.64
N ASP A 240 6.07 5.06 -5.78
CA ASP A 240 6.40 4.44 -7.07
C ASP A 240 6.48 5.57 -8.10
N LEU A 241 7.55 6.35 -8.03
CA LEU A 241 7.72 7.58 -8.81
C LEU A 241 9.07 7.59 -9.54
N PHE A 242 9.06 7.77 -10.85
CA PHE A 242 10.26 7.86 -11.68
C PHE A 242 10.22 9.11 -12.56
N LEU A 243 11.40 9.59 -12.95
CA LEU A 243 11.55 10.61 -13.99
C LEU A 243 12.19 9.96 -15.21
N LYS A 244 11.44 9.88 -16.31
CA LYS A 244 11.94 9.39 -17.59
C LYS A 244 11.79 10.51 -18.62
N GLU A 245 12.90 10.97 -19.18
CA GLU A 245 12.92 12.06 -20.18
C GLU A 245 12.19 13.33 -19.70
N GLY A 246 12.32 13.66 -18.41
CA GLY A 246 11.65 14.81 -17.80
C GLY A 246 10.15 14.63 -17.53
N LYS A 247 9.57 13.47 -17.84
CA LYS A 247 8.18 13.12 -17.52
C LYS A 247 8.12 12.22 -16.29
N GLN A 248 7.16 12.50 -15.41
CA GLN A 248 6.86 11.62 -14.26
C GLN A 248 6.23 10.32 -14.78
N THR A 249 6.65 9.18 -14.24
CA THR A 249 6.10 7.86 -14.57
C THR A 249 6.20 6.93 -13.37
N SER A 250 5.69 5.71 -13.48
CA SER A 250 5.76 4.67 -12.44
C SER A 250 6.02 3.30 -13.04
N TYR A 251 6.43 2.36 -12.19
CA TYR A 251 6.46 0.95 -12.57
C TYR A 251 5.05 0.47 -12.94
N LYS A 252 4.03 0.90 -12.20
CA LYS A 252 2.61 0.61 -12.46
C LYS A 252 2.15 1.06 -13.85
N ILE A 253 2.41 2.31 -14.22
CA ILE A 253 2.06 2.83 -15.56
C ILE A 253 2.82 2.06 -16.64
N SER A 254 4.12 1.80 -16.43
CA SER A 254 4.96 1.14 -17.42
C SER A 254 4.55 -0.30 -17.72
N ASN A 255 3.91 -0.97 -16.76
CA ASN A 255 3.49 -2.37 -16.87
C ASN A 255 1.96 -2.56 -16.95
N ASP A 256 1.18 -1.48 -16.96
CA ASP A 256 -0.29 -1.50 -16.96
C ASP A 256 -0.88 -2.35 -15.81
N ILE A 257 -0.36 -2.14 -14.60
CA ILE A 257 -0.80 -2.86 -13.39
C ILE A 257 -1.24 -1.90 -12.28
N PHE A 258 -2.19 -2.33 -11.46
CA PHE A 258 -2.59 -1.60 -10.25
C PHE A 258 -1.68 -1.93 -9.06
N LEU A 259 -1.40 -3.22 -8.85
CA LEU A 259 -0.62 -3.73 -7.75
C LEU A 259 0.09 -5.01 -8.19
N SER A 260 1.36 -5.14 -7.83
CA SER A 260 2.17 -6.32 -8.17
C SER A 260 2.15 -7.38 -7.07
N ALA A 261 2.44 -8.63 -7.44
CA ALA A 261 2.67 -9.73 -6.50
C ALA A 261 3.83 -9.43 -5.54
N PHE A 262 4.86 -8.72 -6.01
CA PHE A 262 5.98 -8.30 -5.18
C PHE A 262 5.56 -7.30 -4.10
N GLU A 263 4.73 -6.30 -4.45
CA GLU A 263 4.19 -5.35 -3.48
C GLU A 263 3.28 -6.03 -2.45
N LEU A 264 2.45 -6.98 -2.88
CA LEU A 264 1.62 -7.77 -1.95
C LEU A 264 2.48 -8.59 -0.97
N GLU A 265 3.54 -9.26 -1.45
CA GLU A 265 4.46 -9.97 -0.56
C GLU A 265 5.17 -9.00 0.41
N PHE A 266 5.56 -7.81 -0.07
CA PHE A 266 6.09 -6.74 0.77
C PHE A 266 5.09 -6.33 1.86
N PHE A 267 3.82 -6.13 1.51
CA PHE A 267 2.75 -5.79 2.46
C PHE A 267 2.61 -6.85 3.56
N TYR A 268 2.62 -8.13 3.17
CA TYR A 268 2.59 -9.24 4.11
C TYR A 268 3.77 -9.20 5.10
N LYS A 269 5.00 -8.98 4.59
CA LYS A 269 6.21 -8.89 5.41
C LYS A 269 6.18 -7.70 6.38
N ILE A 270 5.71 -6.54 5.94
CA ILE A 270 5.53 -5.36 6.81
C ILE A 270 4.59 -5.68 7.98
N ILE A 271 3.43 -6.28 7.69
CA ILE A 271 2.47 -6.66 8.73
C ILE A 271 3.08 -7.68 9.70
N LEU A 272 3.80 -8.68 9.20
CA LEU A 272 4.47 -9.66 10.06
C LEU A 272 5.49 -9.00 10.99
N GLU A 273 6.31 -8.10 10.45
CA GLU A 273 7.35 -7.43 11.23
C GLU A 273 6.75 -6.52 12.30
N LEU A 274 5.78 -5.67 11.93
CA LEU A 274 5.03 -4.86 12.89
C LEU A 274 4.31 -5.72 13.94
N SER A 275 3.80 -6.90 13.55
CA SER A 275 3.12 -7.83 14.46
C SER A 275 4.03 -8.56 15.43
N LYS A 276 5.37 -8.52 15.26
CA LYS A 276 6.31 -9.06 16.27
C LYS A 276 6.46 -8.10 17.46
N ASN A 277 6.35 -6.80 17.20
CA ASN A 277 6.63 -5.72 18.15
C ASN A 277 5.41 -5.31 19.00
N LYS A 278 4.54 -6.27 19.37
CA LYS A 278 3.19 -6.06 19.96
C LYS A 278 3.11 -5.32 21.31
N LYS A 279 4.22 -4.93 21.92
CA LYS A 279 4.21 -4.48 23.32
C LYS A 279 3.62 -3.08 23.50
N GLU A 280 3.56 -2.25 22.46
CA GLU A 280 3.15 -0.83 22.62
C GLU A 280 2.11 -0.33 21.61
N PHE A 281 1.94 -0.97 20.44
CA PHE A 281 1.00 -0.50 19.39
C PHE A 281 -0.02 -1.57 18.99
N LYS A 282 -1.29 -1.15 18.89
CA LYS A 282 -2.39 -1.98 18.42
C LYS A 282 -2.46 -1.91 16.90
N ILE A 283 -2.02 -2.98 16.23
CA ILE A 283 -2.15 -3.10 14.77
C ILE A 283 -3.40 -3.91 14.45
N ASN A 284 -4.32 -3.30 13.71
CA ASN A 284 -5.47 -4.00 13.17
C ASN A 284 -5.17 -4.44 11.73
N LYS A 285 -4.72 -5.70 11.56
CA LYS A 285 -4.35 -6.26 10.23
C LYS A 285 -5.45 -6.14 9.18
N GLU A 286 -6.71 -6.18 9.59
CA GLU A 286 -7.86 -6.12 8.67
C GLU A 286 -8.17 -4.69 8.22
N LYS A 287 -7.87 -3.69 9.07
CA LYS A 287 -8.04 -2.26 8.78
C LYS A 287 -6.76 -1.58 8.28
N PHE A 288 -5.64 -2.29 8.23
CA PHE A 288 -4.35 -1.72 7.84
C PHE A 288 -4.35 -1.38 6.35
N VAL A 289 -4.11 -0.10 6.02
CA VAL A 289 -4.10 0.38 4.64
C VAL A 289 -2.68 0.48 4.08
N PHE A 290 -2.51 0.18 2.80
CA PHE A 290 -1.28 0.44 2.06
C PHE A 290 -1.53 1.49 1.00
N MET A 291 -0.82 2.61 1.12
CA MET A 291 -0.92 3.77 0.23
C MET A 291 0.26 3.81 -0.71
N CYS A 292 0.00 3.90 -2.02
CA CYS A 292 1.03 4.10 -3.03
C CYS A 292 0.87 5.50 -3.64
N LEU A 293 1.95 6.28 -3.60
CA LEU A 293 2.09 7.51 -4.36
C LEU A 293 2.62 7.17 -5.75
N THR A 294 1.78 7.29 -6.77
CA THR A 294 2.08 6.99 -8.18
C THR A 294 1.43 8.04 -9.07
N PRO A 295 1.96 8.35 -10.27
CA PRO A 295 1.27 9.22 -11.20
C PRO A 295 0.02 8.52 -11.74
N ASP A 296 -0.95 9.30 -12.19
CA ASP A 296 -2.06 8.86 -13.02
C ASP A 296 -1.75 9.02 -14.53
N SER A 297 -2.74 8.78 -15.39
CA SER A 297 -2.63 8.97 -16.84
C SER A 297 -2.34 10.42 -17.27
N GLU A 298 -2.64 11.39 -16.41
CA GLU A 298 -2.39 12.83 -16.61
C GLU A 298 -1.07 13.28 -15.97
N MET A 299 -0.26 12.32 -15.49
CA MET A 299 1.01 12.53 -14.80
C MET A 299 0.88 13.32 -13.48
N GLN A 300 -0.31 13.34 -12.87
CA GLN A 300 -0.52 13.89 -11.54
C GLN A 300 -0.26 12.82 -10.49
N ILE A 301 0.46 13.16 -9.43
CA ILE A 301 0.71 12.23 -8.33
C ILE A 301 -0.59 12.02 -7.56
N THR A 302 -1.03 10.77 -7.51
CA THR A 302 -2.28 10.35 -6.85
C THR A 302 -2.00 9.39 -5.69
N ASN A 303 -2.98 9.31 -4.80
CA ASN A 303 -2.96 8.46 -3.61
C ASN A 303 -3.76 7.19 -3.88
N ASN A 304 -3.09 6.07 -4.15
CA ASN A 304 -3.75 4.78 -4.36
C ASN A 304 -3.78 3.97 -3.07
N CYS A 305 -4.98 3.65 -2.58
CA CYS A 305 -5.20 2.87 -1.36
C CYS A 305 -5.51 1.40 -1.67
N PHE A 306 -4.79 0.49 -1.01
CA PHE A 306 -4.98 -0.95 -1.09
C PHE A 306 -5.18 -1.54 0.32
N LEU A 307 -6.12 -2.48 0.44
CA LEU A 307 -6.30 -3.28 1.65
C LEU A 307 -6.19 -4.76 1.28
N PRO A 308 -5.19 -5.49 1.80
CA PRO A 308 -5.09 -6.91 1.57
C PRO A 308 -6.28 -7.68 2.17
N THR A 309 -6.79 -8.68 1.46
CA THR A 309 -7.96 -9.48 1.90
C THR A 309 -7.57 -10.49 2.98
N LYS A 310 -8.56 -10.95 3.76
CA LYS A 310 -8.31 -12.07 4.71
C LYS A 310 -7.84 -13.33 3.99
N GLN A 311 -8.36 -13.57 2.78
CA GLN A 311 -7.93 -14.69 1.92
C GLN A 311 -6.45 -14.58 1.56
N PHE A 312 -5.96 -13.37 1.25
CA PHE A 312 -4.54 -13.16 0.99
C PHE A 312 -3.68 -13.56 2.18
N TYR A 313 -3.98 -13.05 3.37
CA TYR A 313 -3.22 -13.40 4.57
C TYR A 313 -3.24 -14.90 4.84
N ALA A 314 -4.40 -15.55 4.74
CA ALA A 314 -4.52 -17.00 4.94
C ALA A 314 -3.68 -17.81 3.94
N VAL A 315 -3.63 -17.38 2.67
CA VAL A 315 -2.86 -18.04 1.61
C VAL A 315 -1.35 -17.86 1.84
N MET A 316 -0.92 -16.68 2.28
CA MET A 316 0.48 -16.40 2.63
C MET A 316 0.91 -17.14 3.91
N ASP A 317 0.07 -17.15 4.95
CA ASP A 317 0.31 -17.89 6.20
C ASP A 317 0.38 -19.41 5.95
N GLY A 318 -0.38 -19.91 4.98
CA GLY A 318 -0.32 -21.29 4.51
C GLY A 318 0.90 -21.61 3.64
N ASN A 319 1.74 -20.62 3.32
CA ASN A 319 2.90 -20.72 2.42
C ASN A 319 2.55 -21.38 1.07
N LEU A 320 1.42 -20.95 0.48
CA LEU A 320 0.89 -21.58 -0.74
C LEU A 320 1.37 -20.92 -2.04
N LEU A 321 1.89 -19.70 -1.95
CA LEU A 321 2.28 -18.87 -3.09
C LEU A 321 3.77 -18.56 -3.06
N GLY A 322 4.32 -18.36 -4.25
CA GLY A 322 5.63 -17.75 -4.47
C GLY A 322 5.53 -16.65 -5.53
N LEU A 323 6.57 -15.83 -5.62
CA LEU A 323 6.67 -14.84 -6.68
C LEU A 323 6.79 -15.49 -8.05
N SER A 324 6.14 -14.88 -9.04
CA SER A 324 6.25 -15.25 -10.44
C SER A 324 7.04 -14.20 -11.22
N THR A 325 7.41 -14.52 -12.46
CA THR A 325 8.03 -13.53 -13.37
C THR A 325 7.04 -12.48 -13.87
N ASP A 326 5.75 -12.79 -13.84
CA ASP A 326 4.67 -11.86 -14.15
C ASP A 326 4.24 -11.15 -12.87
N CYS A 327 4.34 -9.82 -12.87
CA CYS A 327 3.97 -8.99 -11.75
C CYS A 327 2.49 -9.08 -11.36
N SER A 328 1.59 -9.51 -12.26
CA SER A 328 0.15 -9.61 -12.03
C SER A 328 -0.30 -10.95 -11.44
N THR A 329 0.62 -11.90 -11.25
CA THR A 329 0.31 -13.24 -10.76
C THR A 329 1.33 -13.76 -9.75
N PHE A 330 0.84 -14.51 -8.78
CA PHE A 330 1.66 -15.41 -7.97
C PHE A 330 1.76 -16.78 -8.65
N VAL A 331 2.76 -17.56 -8.29
CA VAL A 331 2.84 -18.98 -8.64
C VAL A 331 2.41 -19.83 -7.44
N ASN A 332 1.57 -20.82 -7.65
CA ASN A 332 1.24 -21.83 -6.64
C ASN A 332 2.47 -22.74 -6.45
N THR A 333 3.14 -22.57 -5.31
CA THR A 333 4.31 -23.37 -4.93
C THR A 333 3.94 -24.62 -4.14
N SER A 334 2.67 -24.73 -3.74
CA SER A 334 2.16 -25.85 -2.98
C SER A 334 1.65 -26.98 -3.89
N LYS A 335 1.46 -28.16 -3.32
CA LYS A 335 0.74 -29.27 -3.97
C LYS A 335 -0.79 -29.15 -3.81
N ARG A 336 -1.26 -28.11 -3.13
CA ARG A 336 -2.67 -27.92 -2.80
C ARG A 336 -3.38 -27.29 -3.98
N GLU A 337 -4.56 -27.80 -4.30
CA GLU A 337 -5.35 -27.28 -5.41
C GLU A 337 -5.94 -25.92 -5.04
N LEU A 338 -5.59 -24.91 -5.84
CA LEU A 338 -6.15 -23.57 -5.77
C LEU A 338 -7.08 -23.37 -6.96
N LEU A 339 -8.27 -22.84 -6.71
CA LEU A 339 -9.23 -22.39 -7.70
C LEU A 339 -9.57 -20.93 -7.43
N TYR A 340 -10.08 -20.23 -8.44
CA TYR A 340 -10.71 -18.93 -8.24
C TYR A 340 -12.07 -18.87 -8.93
N MET A 341 -12.99 -18.13 -8.33
CA MET A 341 -14.31 -17.87 -8.89
C MET A 341 -14.34 -16.54 -9.63
N TYR A 342 -14.84 -16.57 -10.86
CA TYR A 342 -15.08 -15.37 -11.64
C TYR A 342 -16.47 -15.42 -12.28
N ARG A 343 -17.00 -14.25 -12.65
CA ARG A 343 -18.21 -14.17 -13.48
C ARG A 343 -17.84 -14.20 -14.95
N ASN A 344 -18.40 -15.14 -15.69
CA ASN A 344 -18.20 -15.21 -17.13
C ASN A 344 -19.11 -14.20 -17.88
N GLU A 345 -18.99 -14.16 -19.20
CA GLU A 345 -19.78 -13.30 -20.10
C GLU A 345 -21.30 -13.54 -20.01
N TYR A 346 -21.71 -14.70 -19.51
CA TYR A 346 -23.11 -15.06 -19.29
C TYR A 346 -23.60 -14.71 -17.86
N ASN A 347 -22.80 -13.98 -17.07
CA ASN A 347 -23.08 -13.64 -15.68
C ASN A 347 -23.30 -14.86 -14.77
N LEU A 348 -22.64 -15.97 -15.07
CA LEU A 348 -22.59 -17.15 -14.22
C LEU A 348 -21.29 -17.17 -13.43
N ASP A 349 -21.38 -17.50 -12.15
CA ASP A 349 -20.21 -17.72 -11.31
C ASP A 349 -19.59 -19.08 -11.67
N VAL A 350 -18.37 -19.05 -12.23
CA VAL A 350 -17.62 -20.23 -12.65
C VAL A 350 -16.34 -20.30 -11.84
N SER A 351 -15.97 -21.52 -11.41
CA SER A 351 -14.68 -21.78 -10.78
C SER A 351 -13.70 -22.35 -11.79
N THR A 352 -12.48 -21.84 -11.80
CA THR A 352 -11.39 -22.38 -12.62
C THR A 352 -10.15 -22.63 -11.76
N LYS A 353 -9.34 -23.61 -12.15
CA LYS A 353 -8.12 -23.97 -11.46
C LYS A 353 -7.05 -22.88 -11.68
N ALA A 354 -6.39 -22.48 -10.59
CA ALA A 354 -5.24 -21.59 -10.59
C ALA A 354 -3.95 -22.44 -10.63
N ASP A 355 -3.56 -22.87 -11.83
CA ASP A 355 -2.42 -23.78 -12.03
C ASP A 355 -1.56 -23.37 -13.24
N PRO A 356 -0.29 -22.98 -13.06
CA PRO A 356 0.35 -22.70 -11.77
C PRO A 356 0.12 -21.25 -11.31
N PHE A 357 -0.53 -20.39 -12.10
CA PHE A 357 -0.64 -18.95 -11.83
C PHE A 357 -1.92 -18.56 -11.09
N VAL A 358 -1.78 -17.68 -10.11
CA VAL A 358 -2.85 -17.18 -9.24
C VAL A 358 -2.94 -15.66 -9.38
N PRO A 359 -4.06 -15.10 -9.89
CA PRO A 359 -4.18 -13.66 -10.10
C PRO A 359 -4.17 -12.84 -8.80
N VAL A 360 -3.50 -11.68 -8.81
CA VAL A 360 -3.39 -10.81 -7.62
C VAL A 360 -4.70 -10.12 -7.23
N GLU A 361 -5.66 -10.02 -8.13
CA GLU A 361 -6.92 -9.27 -7.97
C GLU A 361 -7.81 -9.79 -6.83
N TYR A 362 -7.62 -11.05 -6.41
CA TYR A 362 -8.34 -11.67 -5.28
C TYR A 362 -7.76 -11.30 -3.91
N PHE A 363 -6.58 -10.68 -3.91
CA PHE A 363 -5.78 -10.50 -2.71
C PHE A 363 -5.84 -9.09 -2.12
N PHE A 364 -6.51 -8.15 -2.78
CA PHE A 364 -6.72 -6.82 -2.25
C PHE A 364 -8.07 -6.23 -2.66
N VAL A 365 -8.53 -5.25 -1.89
CA VAL A 365 -9.58 -4.30 -2.28
C VAL A 365 -9.00 -2.89 -2.28
N THR A 366 -9.74 -1.92 -2.83
CA THR A 366 -9.28 -0.52 -2.90
C THR A 366 -10.25 0.39 -2.16
N CYS A 367 -9.70 1.49 -1.64
CA CYS A 367 -10.47 2.54 -0.98
C CYS A 367 -10.16 3.91 -1.61
N GLU A 368 -11.03 4.89 -1.42
CA GLU A 368 -10.73 6.27 -1.82
C GLU A 368 -9.84 6.94 -0.75
N ALA A 369 -9.04 7.91 -1.15
CA ALA A 369 -8.21 8.68 -0.24
C ALA A 369 -8.26 10.17 -0.59
N GLY A 370 -8.10 11.03 0.40
CA GLY A 370 -8.02 12.47 0.17
C GLY A 370 -7.78 13.25 1.45
N TYR A 371 -7.95 14.56 1.35
CA TYR A 371 -7.60 15.49 2.43
C TYR A 371 -8.86 15.99 3.13
N ALA A 372 -8.74 16.22 4.44
CA ALA A 372 -9.76 16.91 5.20
C ALA A 372 -10.03 18.30 4.59
N LYS A 373 -11.26 18.79 4.72
CA LYS A 373 -11.61 20.15 4.26
C LYS A 373 -10.75 21.17 5.03
N LYS A 374 -10.27 22.21 4.33
CA LYS A 374 -9.31 23.24 4.83
C LYS A 374 -9.69 23.91 6.16
N GLU A 375 -10.95 23.85 6.57
CA GLU A 375 -11.48 24.47 7.80
C GLU A 375 -11.63 23.47 8.97
N SER A 376 -11.07 22.26 8.87
CA SER A 376 -11.15 21.29 9.97
C SER A 376 -10.42 21.84 11.20
N LYS A 377 -11.18 22.21 12.24
CA LYS A 377 -10.63 22.65 13.54
C LYS A 377 -9.85 21.56 14.26
N ASP A 378 -9.96 20.31 13.78
CA ASP A 378 -9.49 19.13 14.46
C ASP A 378 -8.05 18.72 14.11
N ILE A 379 -7.39 19.37 13.13
CA ILE A 379 -5.99 19.07 12.75
C ILE A 379 -5.10 19.01 14.00
N LEU A 380 -4.38 17.90 14.16
CA LEU A 380 -3.56 17.64 15.33
C LEU A 380 -2.26 18.44 15.30
N PHE A 381 -1.52 18.32 14.19
CA PHE A 381 -0.25 19.02 13.99
C PHE A 381 -0.44 20.21 13.04
N LYS A 382 -0.83 21.35 13.62
CA LYS A 382 -1.12 22.57 12.86
C LYS A 382 0.13 23.31 12.38
N ASN A 383 1.21 23.26 13.14
CA ASN A 383 2.43 23.96 12.78
C ASN A 383 3.18 23.14 11.71
N THR A 384 3.39 23.76 10.56
CA THR A 384 4.06 23.16 9.38
C THR A 384 5.39 23.83 9.04
N ASP A 385 5.95 24.65 9.93
CA ASP A 385 7.15 25.45 9.68
C ASP A 385 8.39 24.57 9.54
N LEU A 386 8.46 23.51 10.35
CA LEU A 386 9.54 22.53 10.33
C LEU A 386 9.16 21.32 9.47
N LYS A 387 10.01 20.99 8.49
CA LYS A 387 9.81 19.91 7.50
C LYS A 387 10.70 18.67 7.69
N GLN A 388 11.61 18.72 8.65
CA GLN A 388 12.58 17.66 8.91
C GLN A 388 12.99 17.64 10.38
N ILE A 389 13.49 16.49 10.84
CA ILE A 389 14.00 16.33 12.20
C ILE A 389 15.27 17.16 12.40
N LEU A 390 15.33 17.89 13.50
CA LEU A 390 16.50 18.62 13.96
C LEU A 390 17.39 17.69 14.76
N ILE A 391 18.61 17.47 14.24
CA ILE A 391 19.57 16.51 14.78
C ILE A 391 20.57 17.10 15.78
N SER A 392 20.45 18.38 16.12
CA SER A 392 21.37 19.04 17.05
C SER A 392 20.65 20.03 17.96
N LEU A 393 21.21 20.24 19.16
CA LEU A 393 20.66 21.15 20.16
C LEU A 393 20.64 22.60 19.67
N GLU A 394 21.62 22.98 18.85
CA GLU A 394 21.70 24.33 18.30
C GLU A 394 20.56 24.62 17.35
N LYS A 395 20.26 23.66 16.45
CA LYS A 395 19.12 23.79 15.53
C LYS A 395 17.81 23.81 16.30
N LEU A 396 17.69 22.98 17.33
CA LEU A 396 16.49 22.91 18.17
C LEU A 396 16.28 24.22 18.95
N SER A 397 17.33 24.77 19.56
CA SER A 397 17.28 26.09 20.22
C SER A 397 16.94 27.20 19.24
N GLY A 398 17.55 27.18 18.04
CA GLY A 398 17.28 28.14 16.97
C GLY A 398 15.82 28.14 16.51
N TYR A 399 15.11 27.01 16.57
CA TYR A 399 13.69 26.94 16.22
C TYR A 399 12.78 27.59 17.28
N PHE A 400 13.13 27.43 18.56
CA PHE A 400 12.35 28.01 19.64
C PHE A 400 12.52 29.51 19.75
N GLU A 401 13.69 30.07 19.39
CA GLU A 401 14.01 31.50 19.51
C GLU A 401 13.82 32.05 20.94
N GLY A 402 13.92 31.19 21.96
CA GLY A 402 13.65 31.52 23.36
C GLY A 402 12.20 31.32 23.81
N GLU A 403 11.28 31.03 22.89
CA GLU A 403 9.85 30.83 23.17
C GLU A 403 9.53 29.35 23.45
N TYR A 404 10.19 28.77 24.47
CA TYR A 404 10.04 27.34 24.80
C TYR A 404 8.65 26.96 25.37
N HIS A 405 7.83 27.94 25.74
CA HIS A 405 6.50 27.71 26.32
C HIS A 405 5.36 27.93 25.32
N ASP A 406 5.67 28.20 24.05
CA ASP A 406 4.67 28.35 23.01
C ASP A 406 4.12 26.98 22.56
N PHE A 407 2.89 26.67 22.95
CA PHE A 407 2.23 25.40 22.62
C PHE A 407 2.08 25.18 21.10
N GLU A 408 1.90 26.23 20.30
CA GLU A 408 1.69 26.10 18.85
C GLU A 408 2.92 25.51 18.15
N LYS A 409 4.13 25.85 18.62
CA LYS A 409 5.38 25.25 18.15
C LYS A 409 5.40 23.72 18.35
N TYR A 410 4.88 23.23 19.48
CA TYR A 410 4.80 21.79 19.76
C TYR A 410 3.73 21.06 18.95
N GLN A 411 2.86 21.78 18.23
CA GLN A 411 1.97 21.19 17.24
C GLN A 411 2.68 20.88 15.91
N ASN A 412 3.99 20.67 15.93
CA ASN A 412 4.78 20.16 14.81
C ASN A 412 5.36 18.78 15.15
N PHE A 413 5.04 17.77 14.34
CA PHE A 413 5.49 16.39 14.57
C PHE A 413 7.00 16.21 14.46
N TYR A 414 7.68 16.92 13.55
CA TYR A 414 9.13 16.83 13.40
C TYR A 414 9.87 17.48 14.57
N LEU A 415 9.34 18.58 15.13
CA LEU A 415 9.91 19.22 16.32
C LEU A 415 9.88 18.25 17.49
N LEU A 416 8.71 17.67 17.70
CA LEU A 416 8.46 16.66 18.68
C LEU A 416 9.46 15.49 18.54
N LEU A 417 9.60 14.89 17.35
CA LEU A 417 10.62 13.87 17.06
C LEU A 417 12.06 14.33 17.37
N SER A 418 12.35 15.61 17.19
CA SER A 418 13.65 16.20 17.51
C SER A 418 13.88 16.27 19.02
N ILE A 419 12.87 16.69 19.79
CA ILE A 419 12.94 16.78 21.26
C ILE A 419 13.22 15.42 21.89
N LYS A 420 12.62 14.34 21.37
CA LYS A 420 12.87 12.97 21.89
C LYS A 420 14.35 12.61 21.95
N GLN A 421 15.16 13.09 21.01
CA GLN A 421 16.59 12.77 20.98
C GLN A 421 17.36 13.38 22.16
N PHE A 422 16.79 14.39 22.82
CA PHE A 422 17.50 15.20 23.81
C PHE A 422 16.80 15.31 25.16
N TYR A 423 15.52 14.92 25.26
CA TYR A 423 14.70 15.02 26.45
C TYR A 423 14.03 13.67 26.78
N GLU A 424 14.37 13.09 27.93
CA GLU A 424 13.94 11.75 28.33
C GLU A 424 12.43 11.65 28.58
N ASN A 425 11.86 12.65 29.27
CA ASN A 425 10.42 12.69 29.59
C ASN A 425 9.58 13.24 28.43
N SER A 426 10.04 13.09 27.19
CA SER A 426 9.32 13.63 26.03
C SER A 426 7.92 13.05 25.92
N GLN A 427 7.70 11.78 26.29
CA GLN A 427 6.42 11.09 26.10
C GLN A 427 5.21 11.82 26.70
N GLU A 428 5.36 12.42 27.89
CA GLU A 428 4.27 13.17 28.51
C GLU A 428 3.92 14.43 27.71
N LEU A 429 4.94 15.10 27.16
CA LEU A 429 4.79 16.27 26.29
C LEU A 429 4.00 15.90 25.02
N PHE A 430 4.33 14.77 24.40
CA PHE A 430 3.60 14.23 23.26
C PHE A 430 2.13 13.97 23.57
N ASN A 431 1.87 13.30 24.70
CA ASN A 431 0.51 12.98 25.11
C ASN A 431 -0.32 14.25 25.29
N CYS A 432 0.25 15.33 25.85
CA CYS A 432 -0.43 16.62 25.98
C CYS A 432 -0.80 17.23 24.62
N VAL A 433 0.11 17.16 23.62
CA VAL A 433 -0.19 17.64 22.27
C VAL A 433 -1.30 16.80 21.61
N ILE A 434 -1.25 15.48 21.78
CA ILE A 434 -2.26 14.56 21.24
C ILE A 434 -3.64 14.78 21.88
N GLU A 435 -3.66 14.97 23.21
CA GLU A 435 -4.86 15.21 24.02
C GLU A 435 -5.36 16.66 23.89
N LYS A 436 -4.56 17.55 23.30
CA LYS A 436 -4.78 19.01 23.27
C LYS A 436 -4.93 19.61 24.68
N ASP A 437 -4.21 19.05 25.65
CA ASP A 437 -4.22 19.47 27.06
C ASP A 437 -3.14 20.54 27.32
N ILE A 438 -3.57 21.80 27.26
CA ILE A 438 -2.70 22.97 27.41
C ILE A 438 -2.26 23.16 28.87
N GLU A 439 -3.10 22.81 29.84
CA GLU A 439 -2.79 22.99 31.27
C GLU A 439 -1.68 22.03 31.70
N LYS A 440 -1.79 20.77 31.29
CA LYS A 440 -0.77 19.75 31.54
C LYS A 440 0.53 20.07 30.80
N PHE A 441 0.45 20.62 29.58
CA PHE A 441 1.62 21.13 28.86
C PHE A 441 2.38 22.19 29.68
N TYR A 442 1.71 23.22 30.19
CA TYR A 442 2.36 24.24 31.02
C TYR A 442 2.89 23.66 32.34
N THR A 443 2.24 22.65 32.90
CA THR A 443 2.73 21.95 34.09
C THR A 443 4.06 21.25 33.81
N ILE A 444 4.20 20.58 32.65
CA ILE A 444 5.45 19.94 32.22
C ILE A 444 6.52 20.99 31.95
N CYS A 445 6.19 22.07 31.25
CA CYS A 445 7.17 23.11 30.92
C CYS A 445 7.74 23.82 32.15
N ASN A 446 6.96 23.91 33.24
CA ASN A 446 7.41 24.45 34.52
C ASN A 446 8.08 23.41 35.45
N SER A 447 8.17 22.14 35.03
CA SER A 447 8.86 21.11 35.81
C SER A 447 10.37 21.37 35.88
N SER A 448 11.01 20.93 36.97
CA SER A 448 12.47 21.08 37.13
C SER A 448 13.26 20.42 36.00
N ASP A 449 12.74 19.35 35.43
CA ASP A 449 13.43 18.58 34.40
C ASP A 449 13.34 19.27 33.04
N PHE A 450 12.18 19.86 32.71
CA PHE A 450 12.06 20.65 31.49
C PHE A 450 12.86 21.95 31.57
N ILE A 451 12.94 22.59 32.74
CA ILE A 451 13.78 23.78 32.93
C ILE A 451 15.26 23.45 32.68
N LYS A 452 15.78 22.33 33.19
CA LYS A 452 17.15 21.87 32.87
C LYS A 452 17.35 21.61 31.38
N PHE A 453 16.32 21.11 30.69
CA PHE A 453 16.36 20.93 29.24
C PHE A 453 16.42 22.29 28.51
N ILE A 454 15.64 23.29 28.93
CA ILE A 454 15.73 24.67 28.42
C ILE A 454 17.12 25.26 28.67
N GLU A 455 17.69 25.11 29.87
CA GLU A 455 19.06 25.58 30.17
C GLU A 455 20.10 24.94 29.24
N LYS A 456 19.92 23.65 28.90
CA LYS A 456 20.76 22.96 27.92
C LYS A 456 20.60 23.56 26.52
N LEU A 457 19.39 23.92 26.10
CA LEU A 457 19.15 24.56 24.80
C LEU A 457 19.74 25.98 24.74
N GLU A 458 19.54 26.79 25.78
CA GLU A 458 20.05 28.16 25.83
C GLU A 458 21.59 28.22 25.79
N LYS A 459 22.29 27.21 26.34
CA LYS A 459 23.76 27.09 26.19
C LYS A 459 24.21 26.90 24.74
N HIS A 460 23.34 26.36 23.89
CA HIS A 460 23.57 26.10 22.47
C HIS A 460 22.84 27.09 21.57
N LYS A 461 22.36 28.21 22.13
CA LYS A 461 21.62 29.22 21.38
C LYS A 461 22.51 29.81 20.29
N ILE A 462 22.05 29.68 19.05
CA ILE A 462 22.64 30.37 17.92
C ILE A 462 21.80 31.62 17.67
N GLU A 463 22.45 32.77 17.60
CA GLU A 463 21.79 34.02 17.25
C GLU A 463 21.44 34.05 15.76
N LYS A 464 20.33 34.73 15.43
CA LYS A 464 20.00 35.07 14.04
C LYS A 464 21.18 35.81 13.42
N TRP A 465 21.40 35.62 12.13
CA TRP A 465 22.58 36.16 11.45
C TRP A 465 22.18 36.97 10.22
N ASN A 466 22.86 38.09 10.02
CA ASN A 466 22.64 38.92 8.85
C ASN A 466 23.43 38.36 7.67
N CYS A 467 22.75 38.21 6.53
CA CYS A 467 23.42 37.84 5.30
C CYS A 467 24.45 38.89 4.89
N VAL A 468 25.70 38.47 4.68
CA VAL A 468 26.78 39.37 4.26
C VAL A 468 26.53 40.01 2.90
N ALA A 469 25.81 39.33 2.00
CA ALA A 469 25.49 39.84 0.66
C ALA A 469 24.26 40.75 0.60
N CYS A 470 23.12 40.35 1.20
CA CYS A 470 21.84 41.05 1.03
C CYS A 470 21.23 41.58 2.34
N THR A 471 22.00 41.55 3.43
CA THR A 471 21.62 42.03 4.78
C THR A 471 20.35 41.40 5.37
N PHE A 472 19.80 40.37 4.74
CA PHE A 472 18.61 39.68 5.22
C PHE A 472 18.91 38.97 6.55
N LEU A 473 18.05 39.15 7.54
CA LEU A 473 18.18 38.49 8.83
C LEU A 473 17.69 37.05 8.68
N ASN A 474 18.64 36.12 8.64
CA ASN A 474 18.36 34.71 8.51
C ASN A 474 18.15 34.07 9.87
N ASP A 475 17.28 33.08 9.91
CA ASP A 475 17.13 32.23 11.07
C ASP A 475 18.43 31.49 11.36
N ALA A 476 18.66 31.29 12.65
CA ALA A 476 19.87 30.69 13.20
C ALA A 476 20.20 29.31 12.59
N ILE A 477 19.15 28.57 12.20
CA ILE A 477 19.18 27.19 11.67
C ILE A 477 19.72 27.13 10.23
N LEU A 478 19.57 28.21 9.46
CA LEU A 478 19.93 28.24 8.05
C LEU A 478 21.45 28.39 7.86
N THR A 479 22.03 27.52 7.03
CA THR A 479 23.45 27.58 6.64
C THR A 479 23.68 28.42 5.38
N GLN A 480 22.61 28.84 4.72
CA GLN A 480 22.60 29.70 3.55
C GLN A 480 21.47 30.72 3.71
N CYS A 481 21.62 31.90 3.11
CA CYS A 481 20.63 32.94 3.18
C CYS A 481 19.34 32.52 2.47
N ASP A 482 18.20 32.63 3.11
CA ASP A 482 16.90 32.22 2.56
C ASP A 482 16.52 33.05 1.32
N MET A 483 16.95 34.32 1.30
CA MET A 483 16.65 35.25 0.21
C MET A 483 17.59 35.15 -0.99
N CYS A 484 18.86 34.81 -0.81
CA CYS A 484 19.85 34.87 -1.89
C CYS A 484 20.80 33.67 -1.99
N GLY A 485 20.64 32.66 -1.14
CA GLY A 485 21.46 31.45 -1.12
C GLY A 485 22.91 31.64 -0.64
N THR A 486 23.31 32.87 -0.26
CA THR A 486 24.69 33.16 0.18
C THR A 486 25.01 32.37 1.46
N PRO A 487 26.12 31.62 1.54
CA PRO A 487 26.49 30.87 2.74
C PRO A 487 26.64 31.75 3.99
N LYS A 488 26.32 31.18 5.15
CA LYS A 488 26.61 31.78 6.45
C LYS A 488 28.12 31.91 6.62
N GLY A 489 28.59 33.15 6.73
CA GLY A 489 30.01 33.51 6.89
C GLY A 489 30.53 33.27 8.29
#